data_AF-A0AAE3JPH4-F1
#
_entry.id   AF-A0AAE3JPH4-F1
#
_cell.length_a   1.000
_cell.length_b   1.000
_cell.length_c   1.000
_cell.angle_alpha   90.00
_cell.angle_beta   90.00
_cell.angle_gamma   90.00
#
_symmetry.space_group_name_H-M   'P 1'
#
loop_
_entity.id
_entity.type
_entity.pdbx_description
1 polymer ?
#
loop_
_entity_poly.entity_id
_entity_poly.type
_entity_poly.pdbx_seq_one_letter_code
_entity_poly.pdbx_strand_id
1 'polypeptide(L)'
;MELGKDLIKDIDALLEKLFKDGYTSIHGQTSNIRTRSIHTCKALDLIRLKSNSTYELAEKGVFAIQDGGIEKYLSNIRTKKDLDIVNELPRSKLTRYQNYSNNLNWLE
;
A
#
# COMPACT_ATOMS: atom_id res chain seq x y z
N MET A 1 -9.24 4.65 -0.84
CA MET A 1 -8.91 5.02 0.55
C MET A 1 -7.82 6.07 0.44
N GLU A 2 -8.16 7.35 0.61
CA GLU A 2 -7.15 8.40 0.58
C GLU A 2 -6.55 8.54 1.97
N LEU A 3 -5.26 8.24 2.10
CA LEU A 3 -4.51 8.51 3.32
C LEU A 3 -4.16 10.00 3.34
N GLY A 4 -4.33 10.66 4.48
CA GLY A 4 -3.92 12.06 4.62
C GLY A 4 -2.41 12.21 4.43
N LYS A 5 -1.96 13.30 3.81
CA LYS A 5 -0.54 13.56 3.49
C LYS A 5 0.39 13.41 4.71
N ASP A 6 -0.05 13.83 5.88
CA ASP A 6 0.74 13.74 7.11
C ASP A 6 0.89 12.30 7.60
N LEU A 7 -0.14 11.47 7.38
CA LEU A 7 -0.10 10.05 7.71
C LEU A 7 0.85 9.30 6.76
N ILE A 8 0.83 9.62 5.47
CA ILE A 8 1.76 9.06 4.47
C ILE A 8 3.21 9.39 4.87
N LYS A 9 3.49 10.66 5.16
CA LYS A 9 4.84 11.09 5.57
C LYS A 9 5.31 10.39 6.85
N ASP A 10 4.43 10.23 7.84
CA ASP A 10 4.81 9.57 9.09
C ASP A 10 4.99 8.05 8.91
N ILE A 11 4.23 7.42 8.01
CA ILE A 11 4.45 6.02 7.61
C ILE A 11 5.82 5.88 6.93
N ASP A 12 6.13 6.71 5.93
CA ASP A 12 7.41 6.63 5.22
C ASP A 12 8.59 6.86 6.18
N ALA A 13 8.49 7.87 7.06
CA ALA A 13 9.49 8.11 8.09
C ALA A 13 9.66 6.93 9.06
N LEU A 14 8.57 6.24 9.41
CA LEU A 14 8.61 5.05 10.25
C LEU A 14 9.32 3.89 9.54
N LEU A 15 9.01 3.65 8.27
CA LEU A 15 9.63 2.57 7.48
C LEU A 15 11.11 2.84 7.24
N GLU A 16 11.50 4.08 6.91
CA GLU A 16 12.90 4.47 6.77
C GLU A 16 13.67 4.30 8.08
N LYS A 17 13.07 4.69 9.21
CA LYS A 17 13.69 4.48 10.52
C LYS A 17 13.91 3.01 10.80
N LEU A 18 12.91 2.17 10.55
CA LEU A 18 13.03 0.72 10.70
C LEU A 18 14.08 0.12 9.76
N PHE A 19 14.26 0.67 8.57
CA PHE A 19 15.27 0.23 7.61
C PHE A 19 16.69 0.55 8.10
N LYS A 20 16.88 1.74 8.70
CA LYS A 20 18.19 2.18 9.22
C LYS A 20 18.54 1.51 10.55
N ASP A 21 17.60 1.46 11.48
CA ASP A 21 17.82 1.02 12.86
C ASP A 21 17.56 -0.50 13.05
N GLY A 22 16.92 -1.14 12.07
CA GLY A 22 16.51 -2.54 12.10
C GLY A 22 15.28 -2.85 12.96
N TYR A 23 14.95 -1.99 13.93
CA TYR A 23 13.76 -2.13 14.77
C TYR A 23 13.29 -0.81 15.39
N THR A 24 12.03 -0.77 15.85
CA THR A 24 11.49 0.37 16.61
C THR A 24 10.64 -0.12 17.77
N SER A 25 10.80 0.52 18.94
CA SER A 25 9.87 0.35 20.05
C SER A 25 8.69 1.31 19.92
N ILE A 26 7.51 0.85 20.31
CA ILE A 26 6.26 1.62 20.29
C ILE A 26 5.90 2.16 21.68
N HIS A 27 6.71 1.86 22.70
CA HIS A 27 6.46 2.35 24.04
C HIS A 27 6.55 3.89 24.09
N GLY A 28 5.48 4.57 24.53
CA GLY A 28 5.43 6.02 24.67
C GLY A 28 5.04 6.83 23.43
N GLN A 29 4.45 6.22 22.39
CA GLN A 29 3.95 6.98 21.24
C GLN A 29 2.67 7.75 21.60
N THR A 30 2.81 9.06 21.86
CA THR A 30 1.72 9.91 22.34
C THR A 30 0.94 10.61 21.21
N SER A 31 1.51 10.71 19.99
CA SER A 31 0.83 11.42 18.90
C SER A 31 -0.20 10.53 18.20
N ASN A 32 -1.41 11.09 17.97
CA ASN A 32 -2.51 10.39 17.29
C ASN A 32 -2.09 9.90 15.89
N ILE A 33 -1.33 10.73 15.16
CA ILE A 33 -0.80 10.38 13.83
C ILE A 33 0.11 9.16 13.92
N ARG A 34 1.07 9.11 14.86
CA ARG A 34 2.00 7.98 14.95
C ARG A 34 1.29 6.67 15.28
N THR A 35 0.33 6.71 16.19
CA THR A 35 -0.51 5.55 16.50
C THR A 35 -1.23 5.05 15.25
N ARG A 36 -1.84 5.95 14.48
CA ARG A 36 -2.48 5.61 13.20
C ARG A 36 -1.51 5.04 12.17
N SER A 37 -0.31 5.60 12.03
CA SER A 37 0.72 5.09 11.11
C SER A 37 1.11 3.66 11.45
N ILE A 38 1.33 3.37 12.74
CA ILE A 38 1.63 2.02 13.23
C ILE A 38 0.49 1.05 12.93
N HIS A 39 -0.75 1.44 13.26
CA HIS A 39 -1.92 0.59 12.98
C HIS A 39 -2.06 0.32 11.48
N THR A 40 -1.82 1.33 10.65
CA THR A 40 -1.85 1.20 9.19
C THR A 40 -0.75 0.27 8.70
N CYS A 41 0.48 0.42 9.19
CA CYS A 41 1.60 -0.46 8.86
C CYS A 41 1.34 -1.91 9.27
N LYS A 42 0.71 -2.13 10.42
CA LYS A 42 0.30 -3.47 10.86
C LYS A 42 -0.79 -4.06 9.98
N ALA A 43 -1.82 -3.27 9.65
CA ALA A 43 -2.92 -3.73 8.80
C ALA A 43 -2.47 -4.07 7.38
N LEU A 44 -1.48 -3.34 6.87
CA LEU A 44 -0.86 -3.56 5.56
C LEU A 44 0.28 -4.58 5.59
N ASP A 45 0.57 -5.16 6.76
CA ASP A 45 1.64 -6.17 6.93
C ASP A 45 3.02 -5.64 6.49
N LEU A 46 3.28 -4.35 6.73
CA LEU A 46 4.55 -3.68 6.42
C LEU A 46 5.58 -3.84 7.55
N ILE A 47 5.09 -4.08 8.77
CA ILE A 47 5.90 -4.28 9.97
C ILE A 47 5.40 -5.50 10.72
N ARG A 48 6.33 -6.21 11.36
CA ARG A 48 6.03 -7.39 12.19
C ARG A 48 6.60 -7.24 13.59
N LEU A 49 6.00 -7.95 14.54
CA LEU A 49 6.48 -7.98 15.92
C LEU A 49 7.80 -8.78 15.98
N LYS A 50 8.86 -8.16 16.50
CA LYS A 50 10.16 -8.80 16.73
C LYS A 50 10.23 -9.41 18.13
N SER A 51 9.90 -8.59 19.11
CA SER A 51 9.93 -8.90 20.55
C SER A 51 9.06 -7.89 21.29
N ASN A 52 8.76 -8.09 22.57
CA ASN A 52 7.91 -7.23 23.42
C ASN A 52 7.86 -5.75 22.96
N SER A 53 6.70 -5.35 22.40
CA SER A 53 6.41 -3.99 21.91
C SER A 53 7.40 -3.38 20.91
N THR A 54 8.24 -4.22 20.29
CA THR A 54 9.28 -3.87 19.34
C THR A 54 8.95 -4.48 17.98
N TYR A 55 9.00 -3.66 16.94
CA TYR A 55 8.63 -4.04 15.59
C TYR A 55 9.82 -3.90 14.65
N GLU A 56 9.84 -4.73 13.62
CA GLU A 56 10.81 -4.68 12.52
C GLU A 56 10.08 -4.66 11.18
N LEU A 57 10.80 -4.34 10.10
CA LEU A 57 10.26 -4.39 8.75
C LEU A 57 9.84 -5.82 8.38
N ALA A 58 8.65 -5.94 7.82
CA ALA A 58 8.25 -7.11 7.06
C ALA A 58 8.69 -6.96 5.60
N GLU A 59 8.63 -8.05 4.84
CA GLU A 59 9.01 -8.08 3.42
C GLU A 59 8.30 -7.00 2.60
N LYS A 60 6.99 -6.84 2.81
CA LYS A 60 6.17 -5.79 2.16
C LYS A 60 6.60 -4.38 2.51
N GLY A 61 7.11 -4.16 3.73
CA GLY A 61 7.68 -2.87 4.12
C GLY A 61 8.96 -2.56 3.35
N VAL A 62 9.78 -3.58 3.06
CA VAL A 62 10.97 -3.42 2.22
C VAL A 62 10.57 -3.06 0.79
N PHE A 63 9.56 -3.73 0.23
CA PHE A 63 9.03 -3.36 -1.09
C PHE A 63 8.46 -1.94 -1.12
N ALA A 64 7.78 -1.52 -0.05
CA ALA A 64 7.26 -0.15 0.02
C ALA A 64 8.37 0.91 -0.03
N ILE A 65 9.53 0.65 0.59
CA ILE A 65 10.71 1.53 0.50
C ILE A 65 11.29 1.49 -0.91
N GLN A 66 11.44 0.30 -1.50
CA GLN A 66 12.01 0.12 -2.84
C GLN A 66 11.16 0.78 -3.94
N ASP A 67 9.84 0.73 -3.79
CA ASP A 67 8.88 1.40 -4.69
C ASP A 67 8.92 2.92 -4.57
N GLY A 68 9.67 3.47 -3.60
CA GLY A 68 9.82 4.90 -3.36
C GLY A 68 8.73 5.49 -2.48
N GLY A 69 8.21 4.72 -1.53
CA GLY A 69 7.26 5.15 -0.50
C GLY A 69 5.92 4.41 -0.52
N ILE A 70 5.16 4.55 0.57
CA ILE A 70 3.89 3.82 0.75
C ILE A 70 2.83 4.16 -0.30
N GLU A 71 2.83 5.39 -0.80
CA GLU A 71 1.87 5.83 -1.82
C GLU A 71 2.07 5.08 -3.14
N LYS A 72 3.33 4.98 -3.60
CA LYS A 72 3.67 4.25 -4.83
C LYS A 72 3.42 2.75 -4.68
N TYR A 73 3.78 2.19 -3.53
CA TYR A 73 3.52 0.79 -3.21
C TYR A 73 2.04 0.42 -3.31
N LEU A 74 1.16 1.23 -2.71
CA LEU A 74 -0.28 1.00 -2.77
C LEU A 74 -0.84 1.15 -4.20
N SER A 75 -0.31 2.09 -4.98
CA SER A 75 -0.66 2.24 -6.39
C SER A 75 -0.25 1.02 -7.22
N ASN A 76 0.96 0.50 -6.99
CA ASN A 76 1.50 -0.67 -7.67
C ASN A 76 0.69 -1.94 -7.35
N ILE A 77 0.33 -2.16 -6.08
CA ILE A 77 -0.52 -3.30 -5.68
C ILE A 77 -1.87 -3.25 -6.38
N ARG A 78 -2.49 -2.07 -6.42
CA ARG A 78 -3.79 -1.90 -7.08
C ARG A 78 -3.69 -2.22 -8.57
N THR A 79 -2.67 -1.69 -9.24
CA THR A 79 -2.42 -1.94 -10.67
C THR A 79 -2.16 -3.42 -10.96
N LYS A 80 -1.39 -4.10 -10.11
CA LYS A 80 -1.13 -5.54 -10.24
C LYS A 80 -2.41 -6.36 -10.09
N LYS A 81 -3.25 -6.04 -9.11
CA LYS A 81 -4.55 -6.69 -8.92
C LYS A 81 -5.46 -6.49 -10.12
N ASP A 82 -5.48 -5.29 -10.71
CA ASP A 82 -6.29 -5.00 -11.88
C ASP A 82 -5.78 -5.78 -13.13
N LEU A 83 -4.45 -5.92 -13.28
CA LEU A 83 -3.83 -6.76 -14.33
C LEU A 83 -4.17 -8.25 -14.18
N ASP A 84 -4.12 -8.78 -12.96
CA ASP A 84 -4.46 -10.19 -12.70
C ASP A 84 -5.93 -10.47 -13.04
N ILE A 85 -6.85 -9.55 -12.70
CA ILE A 85 -8.28 -9.65 -13.08
C ILE A 85 -8.45 -9.64 -14.61
N VAL A 86 -7.72 -8.78 -15.33
CA VAL A 86 -7.79 -8.74 -16.81
C VAL A 86 -7.27 -10.04 -17.43
N ASN A 87 -6.24 -10.65 -16.83
CA ASN A 87 -5.67 -11.92 -17.31
C ASN A 87 -6.56 -13.15 -16.99
N GLU A 88 -7.30 -13.12 -15.88
CA GLU A 88 -8.24 -14.18 -15.50
C GLU A 88 -9.58 -14.11 -16.26
N LEU A 89 -9.90 -12.98 -16.90
CA LEU A 89 -11.09 -12.87 -17.73
C LEU A 89 -10.91 -13.69 -19.03
N PRO A 90 -11.75 -14.72 -19.28
CA PRO A 90 -11.66 -15.48 -20.52
C PRO A 90 -11.86 -14.54 -21.71
N ARG A 91 -11.01 -14.67 -22.75
CA ARG A 91 -10.99 -13.82 -23.96
C ARG A 91 -12.37 -13.57 -24.59
N SER A 92 -13.33 -14.46 -24.37
CA SER A 92 -14.72 -14.34 -24.81
C SER A 92 -15.54 -13.23 -24.13
N LYS A 93 -15.09 -12.67 -23.00
CA LYS A 93 -15.76 -11.55 -22.30
C LYS A 93 -15.16 -10.18 -22.63
N LEU A 94 -13.93 -10.12 -23.14
CA LEU A 94 -13.26 -8.86 -23.53
C LEU A 94 -13.92 -8.22 -24.76
N THR A 95 -14.48 -9.02 -25.67
CA THR A 95 -15.22 -8.53 -26.85
C THR A 95 -16.49 -7.76 -26.49
N ARG A 96 -17.15 -8.06 -25.36
CA ARG A 96 -18.34 -7.32 -24.93
C ARG A 96 -18.02 -5.91 -24.43
N TYR A 97 -16.89 -5.73 -23.75
CA TYR A 97 -16.45 -4.40 -23.29
C TYR A 97 -15.96 -3.51 -24.44
N GLN A 98 -15.25 -4.07 -25.42
CA GLN A 98 -14.86 -3.33 -26.63
C GLN A 98 -16.07 -2.89 -27.46
N ASN A 99 -17.12 -3.73 -27.55
CA ASN A 99 -18.36 -3.36 -28.24
C ASN A 99 -19.19 -2.29 -27.49
N TYR A 100 -19.09 -2.21 -26.16
CA TYR A 100 -19.74 -1.14 -25.39
C TYR A 100 -19.01 0.20 -25.54
N SER A 101 -17.67 0.20 -25.64
CA SER A 101 -16.89 1.41 -25.88
C SER A 101 -17.10 2.00 -27.28
N ASN A 102 -17.36 1.17 -28.29
CA ASN A 102 -17.64 1.63 -29.66
C ASN A 102 -19.08 2.14 -29.86
N ASN A 103 -20.00 1.89 -28.92
CA ASN A 103 -21.38 2.37 -28.99
C ASN A 103 -21.60 3.71 -28.28
N LEU A 104 -20.57 4.31 -27.69
CA LEU A 104 -20.63 5.63 -27.04
C LEU A 104 -20.22 6.79 -27.98
N ASN A 105 -20.28 6.58 -29.30
CA ASN A 105 -20.05 7.62 -30.33
C ASN A 105 -21.34 8.04 -31.06
N TRP A 106 -22.53 7.78 -30.49
CA TRP A 106 -23.83 8.18 -31.07
C TRP A 106 -24.53 9.31 -30.30
N LEU A 107 -23.78 10.14 -29.58
CA LEU A 107 -24.27 11.38 -28.95
C LEU A 107 -23.38 12.57 -29.30
N GLU A 108 -22.94 12.66 -30.56
CA GLU A 108 -22.63 13.95 -31.22
C GLU A 108 -23.84 14.42 -32.01
#